data_AF-A0A450X404-F1
#
_entry.id   AF-A0A450X404-F1
#
_cell.length_a   1.000
_cell.length_b   1.000
_cell.length_c   1.000
_cell.angle_alpha   90.00
_cell.angle_beta   90.00
_cell.angle_gamma   90.00
#
_symmetry.space_group_name_H-M   'P 1'
#
loop_
_entity.id
_entity.type
_entity.pdbx_description
1 polymer ?
#
loop_
_entity_poly.entity_id
_entity_poly.type
_entity_poly.pdbx_seq_one_letter_code
_entity_poly.pdbx_strand_id
1 'polypeptide(L)'
;MVNVSFTDTEKLPEFFKHWDVLIAPDPVPYRTRPQLMSDWISMNILILDEQRVVVEERQEPLIKALKKWGFHPITCAFEDYHPFIGGFCAFRRK
;
A
#
# COMPACT_ATOMS: atom_id res chain seq x y z
N MET A 1 -5.80 2.55 -6.10
CA MET A 1 -4.62 3.35 -5.72
C MET A 1 -3.49 3.02 -6.68
N VAL A 2 -2.81 4.03 -7.23
CA VAL A 2 -1.77 3.87 -8.27
C VAL A 2 -0.45 4.49 -7.86
N ASN A 3 0.63 3.95 -8.40
CA ASN A 3 1.98 4.46 -8.24
C ASN A 3 2.37 5.24 -9.50
N VAL A 4 2.50 6.56 -9.38
CA VAL A 4 2.81 7.43 -10.52
C VAL A 4 4.23 7.27 -11.05
N SER A 5 5.16 6.69 -10.28
CA SER A 5 6.51 6.35 -10.77
C SER A 5 6.51 5.18 -11.76
N PHE A 6 5.49 4.31 -11.70
CA PHE A 6 5.39 3.12 -12.56
C PHE A 6 4.13 3.11 -13.45
N THR A 7 3.22 4.05 -13.26
CA THR A 7 1.93 4.09 -13.97
C THR A 7 1.65 5.49 -14.46
N ASP A 8 1.51 5.62 -15.78
CA ASP A 8 1.03 6.83 -16.45
C ASP A 8 -0.50 6.90 -16.36
N THR A 9 -1.02 7.86 -15.60
CA THR A 9 -2.46 8.00 -15.34
C THR A 9 -3.26 8.33 -16.60
N GLU A 10 -2.65 8.96 -17.59
CA GLU A 10 -3.30 9.31 -18.86
C GLU A 10 -3.49 8.10 -19.78
N LYS A 11 -2.73 7.02 -19.53
CA LYS A 11 -2.78 5.78 -20.30
C LYS A 11 -3.54 4.67 -19.59
N LEU A 12 -4.28 5.00 -18.52
CA LEU A 12 -5.12 4.02 -17.84
C LEU A 12 -6.20 3.48 -18.80
N PRO A 13 -6.50 2.17 -18.76
CA PRO A 13 -7.59 1.59 -19.53
C PRO A 13 -8.91 2.34 -19.33
N GLU A 14 -9.70 2.44 -20.40
CA GLU A 14 -10.86 3.34 -20.46
C GLU A 14 -11.90 3.09 -19.36
N PHE A 15 -12.09 1.85 -18.94
CA PHE A 15 -13.04 1.50 -17.88
C PHE A 15 -12.68 2.08 -16.50
N PHE A 16 -11.43 2.48 -16.26
CA PHE A 16 -11.02 3.17 -15.04
C PHE A 16 -11.33 4.67 -15.03
N LYS A 17 -11.74 5.27 -16.16
CA LYS A 17 -12.05 6.71 -16.23
C LYS A 17 -13.23 7.12 -15.35
N HIS A 18 -14.08 6.18 -14.97
CA HIS A 18 -15.22 6.41 -14.08
C HIS A 18 -14.90 6.17 -12.60
N TRP A 19 -13.65 5.77 -12.28
CA TRP A 19 -13.21 5.48 -10.92
C TRP A 19 -12.37 6.61 -10.36
N ASP A 20 -12.47 6.84 -9.05
CA ASP A 20 -11.58 7.75 -8.36
C ASP A 20 -10.17 7.15 -8.26
N VAL A 21 -9.23 7.71 -9.02
CA VAL A 21 -7.84 7.26 -9.04
C VAL A 21 -7.07 7.90 -7.90
N LEU A 22 -6.84 7.12 -6.83
CA LEU A 22 -6.05 7.53 -5.68
C LEU A 22 -4.54 7.43 -5.98
N ILE A 23 -3.80 8.53 -5.89
CA ILE A 23 -2.35 8.56 -6.09
C ILE A 23 -1.65 8.23 -4.77
N ALA A 24 -0.81 7.19 -4.77
CA ALA A 24 -0.01 6.83 -3.61
C ALA A 24 1.05 7.93 -3.32
N PRO A 25 1.20 8.36 -2.05
CA PRO A 25 2.29 9.25 -1.67
C PRO A 25 3.63 8.50 -1.71
N ASP A 26 4.74 9.25 -1.69
CA ASP A 26 6.07 8.67 -1.62
C ASP A 26 6.24 7.78 -0.36
N PRO A 27 6.85 6.60 -0.50
CA PRO A 27 6.99 5.66 0.59
C PRO A 27 8.05 6.11 1.59
N VAL A 28 7.86 5.72 2.86
CA VAL A 28 8.91 5.82 3.85
C VAL A 28 9.84 4.60 3.69
N PRO A 29 11.16 4.79 3.50
CA PRO A 29 12.08 3.67 3.35
C PRO A 29 12.04 2.72 4.56
N TYR A 30 11.99 1.42 4.26
CA TYR A 30 11.96 0.39 5.30
C TYR A 30 13.37 0.10 5.82
N ARG A 31 13.46 -0.25 7.10
CA ARG A 31 14.75 -0.39 7.79
C ARG A 31 15.25 -1.82 7.83
N THR A 32 14.34 -2.79 7.79
CA THR A 32 14.66 -4.22 7.89
C THR A 32 15.59 -4.66 6.77
N ARG A 33 16.58 -5.47 7.13
CA ARG A 33 17.55 -6.08 6.20
C ARG A 33 17.33 -7.60 6.10
N PRO A 34 17.58 -8.21 4.94
CA PRO A 34 18.07 -7.60 3.70
C PRO A 34 16.99 -6.77 2.98
N GLN A 35 17.40 -5.67 2.34
CA GLN A 35 16.51 -4.82 1.53
C GLN A 35 16.30 -5.45 0.14
N LEU A 36 15.45 -6.48 0.08
CA LEU A 36 15.19 -7.23 -1.16
C LEU A 36 14.03 -6.66 -1.98
N MET A 37 13.20 -5.79 -1.39
CA MET A 37 11.99 -5.21 -2.00
C MET A 37 12.16 -3.72 -2.30
N SER A 38 11.34 -3.21 -3.21
CA SER A 38 11.18 -1.77 -3.37
C SER A 38 10.47 -1.16 -2.15
N ASP A 39 10.78 0.10 -1.81
CA ASP A 39 10.06 0.86 -0.76
C ASP A 39 8.54 0.98 -1.06
N TRP A 40 8.15 0.81 -2.32
CA TRP A 40 6.75 0.73 -2.75
C TRP A 40 6.02 -0.52 -2.27
N ILE A 41 6.69 -1.46 -1.58
CA ILE A 41 6.03 -2.55 -0.84
C ILE A 41 4.99 -2.01 0.14
N SER A 42 5.18 -0.79 0.63
CA SER A 42 4.22 0.00 1.42
C SER A 42 2.79 0.05 0.84
N MET A 43 2.63 -0.07 -0.48
CA MET A 43 1.33 -0.10 -1.15
C MET A 43 0.59 -1.44 -1.02
N ASN A 44 1.25 -2.50 -0.55
CA ASN A 44 0.62 -3.81 -0.29
C ASN A 44 -0.22 -3.76 0.99
N ILE A 45 -1.28 -2.96 0.95
CA ILE A 45 -2.28 -2.82 2.00
C ILE A 45 -3.36 -3.91 1.86
N LEU A 46 -4.03 -4.22 2.96
CA LEU A 46 -5.13 -5.18 2.98
C LEU A 46 -6.45 -4.47 3.29
N ILE A 47 -7.38 -4.45 2.34
CA ILE A 47 -8.72 -3.90 2.54
C ILE A 47 -9.59 -5.00 3.17
N LEU A 48 -10.15 -4.73 4.35
CA LEU A 48 -11.01 -5.66 5.08
C LEU A 48 -12.49 -5.49 4.69
N ASP A 49 -12.89 -4.25 4.45
CA ASP A 49 -14.19 -3.84 3.95
C ASP A 49 -14.09 -2.43 3.32
N GLU A 50 -15.22 -1.83 2.95
CA GLU A 50 -15.28 -0.52 2.29
C GLU A 50 -14.63 0.62 3.09
N GLN A 51 -14.46 0.46 4.40
CA GLN A 51 -13.89 1.51 5.27
C GLN A 51 -12.56 1.11 5.88
N ARG A 52 -12.38 -0.14 6.31
CA ARG A 52 -11.22 -0.57 7.10
C ARG A 52 -10.13 -1.12 6.21
N VAL A 53 -8.91 -0.63 6.44
CA VAL A 53 -7.72 -1.02 5.67
C VAL A 53 -6.53 -1.21 6.59
N VAL A 54 -5.77 -2.29 6.41
CA VAL A 54 -4.54 -2.55 7.15
C VAL A 54 -3.36 -1.99 6.38
N VAL A 55 -2.51 -1.22 7.06
CA VAL A 55 -1.34 -0.54 6.49
C VAL A 55 -0.16 -0.66 7.45
N GLU A 56 1.05 -0.69 6.90
CA GLU A 56 2.29 -0.73 7.69
C GLU A 56 2.40 0.55 8.55
N GLU A 57 2.77 0.41 9.82
CA GLU A 57 2.70 1.48 10.82
C GLU A 57 3.63 2.66 10.56
N ARG A 58 4.78 2.46 9.91
CA ARG A 58 5.75 3.51 9.60
C ARG A 58 5.40 4.30 8.34
N GLN A 59 4.45 3.86 7.53
CA GLN A 59 4.01 4.56 6.33
C GLN A 59 3.08 5.75 6.66
N GLU A 60 3.57 6.71 7.44
CA GLU A 60 2.81 7.89 7.85
C GLU A 60 2.18 8.68 6.67
N PRO A 61 2.86 8.90 5.53
CA PRO A 61 2.25 9.60 4.39
C PRO A 61 1.03 8.85 3.87
N LEU A 62 1.13 7.52 3.75
CA LEU A 62 0.05 6.66 3.28
C LEU A 62 -1.11 6.60 4.28
N ILE A 63 -0.82 6.50 5.58
CA ILE A 63 -1.83 6.54 6.64
C ILE A 63 -2.63 7.85 6.58
N LYS A 64 -1.94 8.99 6.41
CA LYS A 64 -2.60 10.31 6.27
C LYS A 64 -3.45 10.39 5.00
N ALA A 65 -2.95 9.87 3.88
CA ALA A 65 -3.70 9.83 2.62
C ALA A 65 -4.96 8.98 2.73
N LEU A 66 -4.86 7.77 3.30
CA LEU A 66 -6.00 6.86 3.53
C LEU A 66 -7.09 7.52 4.39
N LYS A 67 -6.72 8.20 5.47
CA LYS A 67 -7.68 8.97 6.30
C LYS A 67 -8.36 10.09 5.50
N LYS A 68 -7.60 10.82 4.69
CA LYS A 68 -8.14 11.90 3.84
C LYS A 68 -9.12 11.36 2.79
N TRP A 69 -8.90 10.16 2.29
CA TRP A 69 -9.79 9.48 1.35
C TRP A 69 -11.02 8.81 2.01
N GLY A 70 -11.16 8.91 3.34
CA GLY A 70 -12.31 8.38 4.07
C GLY A 70 -12.15 6.94 4.58
N PHE A 71 -10.97 6.35 4.47
CA PHE A 71 -10.68 5.05 5.08
C PHE A 71 -10.32 5.17 6.57
N HIS A 72 -10.51 4.07 7.28
CA HIS A 72 -10.11 3.84 8.66
C HIS A 72 -8.87 2.91 8.69
N PRO A 73 -7.65 3.47 8.61
CA PRO A 73 -6.44 2.66 8.62
C PRO A 73 -6.20 2.02 9.99
N ILE A 74 -5.93 0.71 9.98
CA ILE A 74 -5.46 -0.11 11.08
C ILE A 74 -3.96 -0.31 10.87
N THR A 75 -3.14 0.26 11.74
CA THR A 75 -1.68 0.18 11.64
C THR A 75 -1.17 -1.17 12.16
N CYS A 76 -0.19 -1.75 11.48
CA CYS A 76 0.45 -3.00 11.90
C CYS A 76 1.96 -2.93 11.63
N ALA A 77 2.77 -3.26 12.64
CA ALA A 77 4.21 -3.45 12.50
C ALA A 77 4.49 -4.69 11.64
N PHE A 78 4.82 -4.49 10.36
CA PHE A 78 4.95 -5.59 9.39
C PHE A 78 6.26 -5.57 8.59
N GLU A 79 7.16 -4.60 8.82
CA GLU A 79 8.41 -4.48 8.06
C GLU A 79 9.32 -5.71 8.17
N ASP A 80 9.33 -6.39 9.31
CA ASP A 80 10.14 -7.59 9.51
C ASP A 80 9.73 -8.77 8.64
N TYR A 81 8.54 -8.70 8.03
CA TYR A 81 8.05 -9.69 7.10
C TYR A 81 8.45 -9.40 5.65
N HIS A 82 8.81 -8.16 5.31
CA HIS A 82 9.18 -7.77 3.94
C HIS A 82 10.33 -8.61 3.32
N PRO A 83 11.36 -9.06 4.07
CA PRO A 83 12.40 -9.94 3.52
C PRO A 83 11.88 -11.29 3.02
N PHE A 84 10.70 -11.74 3.44
CA PHE A 84 10.04 -12.95 2.94
C PHE A 84 9.31 -12.74 1.61
N ILE A 85 9.52 -11.61 0.93
CA ILE A 85 8.97 -11.33 -0.40
C ILE A 85 7.44 -11.26 -0.37
N GLY A 86 6.87 -10.65 0.67
CA GLY A 86 5.42 -10.48 0.80
C GLY A 86 5.03 -9.27 1.66
N GLY A 87 3.89 -8.65 1.32
CA GLY A 87 3.14 -7.73 2.20
C GLY A 87 2.08 -8.50 3.00
N PHE A 88 0.89 -7.92 3.23
CA PHE A 88 -0.25 -8.63 3.87
C PHE A 88 -0.82 -9.82 3.07
N CYS A 89 -0.07 -10.35 2.10
CA CYS A 89 -0.30 -11.63 1.43
C CYS A 89 0.03 -12.78 2.41
N ALA A 90 -0.76 -12.96 3.47
CA ALA A 90 -0.58 -14.06 4.39
C ALA A 90 -1.06 -15.37 3.74
N PHE A 91 -0.11 -16.23 3.36
CA PHE A 91 -0.41 -17.59 2.92
C PHE A 91 -0.97 -18.40 4.09
N ARG A 92 -2.15 -18.99 3.92
CA ARG A 92 -2.67 -20.04 4.79
C ARG A 92 -2.37 -21.40 4.17
N ARG A 93 -1.44 -22.16 4.74
CA ARG A 93 -1.43 -23.62 4.55
C ARG A 93 -2.32 -24.27 5.61
N LYS A 94 -3.04 -25.33 5.22
CA LYS A 94 -3.82 -26.17 6.15
C LYS A 94 -2.92 -26.78 7.21
#